data_AF-A0A3M2DEJ3-F1
#
_entry.id   AF-A0A3M2DEJ3-F1
#
_cell.length_a   1.000
_cell.length_b   1.000
_cell.length_c   1.000
_cell.angle_alpha   90.00
_cell.angle_beta   90.00
_cell.angle_gamma   90.00
#
_symmetry.space_group_name_H-M   'P 1'
#
loop_
_entity.id
_entity.type
_entity.pdbx_description
1 polymer ?
#
loop_
_entity_poly.entity_id
_entity_poly.type
_entity_poly.pdbx_seq_one_letter_code
_entity_poly.pdbx_strand_id
1 'polypeptide(L)'
;MTAYLVSAGVLVAAVAFGLWARMHAVRAQEAVWRQVAADRGAAFAPGRWWVPGESMAIEETRGGARIRADAMATSSGGTSRRTYVRCRARFALPAGPRFRIAPQTRVATVAKALGMRDVTVGVYDAFDDAFVVRCDDVDALRACLRPHTARALADVLGAVRVHSDGDTIELLCDSDLRNPAVLRACLDVVGDLATADLFGLDALCALPGARPVSATSVTVAAPGPVDLGVAADGGRARTYARASVPADLPATDAVLAAGDLPDAIPPDARRHAEVLAGARLAIAGGTATLTFPRAERDGDRLRAAAGLLGALAQPHGGAFR
;
A
#
# COMPACT_ATOMS: atom_id res chain seq x y z
N MET A 1 -47.98 -5.93 49.48
CA MET A 1 -48.18 -5.46 48.08
C MET A 1 -47.32 -4.25 47.73
N THR A 2 -47.06 -3.32 48.66
CA THR A 2 -46.19 -2.14 48.48
C THR A 2 -44.71 -2.45 48.23
N ALA A 3 -44.13 -3.50 48.85
CA ALA A 3 -42.72 -3.87 48.65
C ALA A 3 -42.39 -4.35 47.22
N TYR A 4 -43.34 -4.98 46.52
CA TYR A 4 -43.16 -5.45 45.14
C TYR A 4 -43.21 -4.32 44.09
N LEU A 5 -43.90 -3.21 44.40
CA LEU A 5 -43.99 -2.06 43.51
C LEU A 5 -42.70 -1.22 43.55
N VAL A 6 -42.08 -1.09 44.73
CA VAL A 6 -40.80 -0.37 44.88
C VAL A 6 -39.66 -1.11 44.18
N SER A 7 -39.62 -2.44 44.27
CA SER A 7 -38.57 -3.24 43.61
C SER A 7 -38.69 -3.26 42.08
N ALA A 8 -39.92 -3.30 41.54
CA ALA A 8 -40.14 -3.19 40.09
C ALA A 8 -39.75 -1.82 39.53
N GLY A 9 -40.05 -0.73 40.26
CA GLY A 9 -39.67 0.64 39.86
C GLY A 9 -38.15 0.84 39.78
N VAL A 10 -37.40 0.30 40.74
CA VAL A 10 -35.92 0.38 40.75
C VAL A 10 -35.30 -0.38 39.57
N LEU A 11 -35.81 -1.57 39.24
CA LEU A 11 -35.31 -2.37 38.12
C LEU A 11 -35.54 -1.66 36.77
N VAL A 12 -36.73 -1.11 36.55
CA VAL A 12 -37.05 -0.36 35.31
C VAL A 12 -36.16 0.88 35.18
N ALA A 13 -35.96 1.62 36.27
CA ALA A 13 -35.08 2.79 36.29
C ALA A 13 -33.62 2.42 35.96
N ALA A 14 -33.11 1.32 36.52
CA ALA A 14 -31.76 0.83 36.23
C ALA A 14 -31.57 0.42 34.76
N VAL A 15 -32.54 -0.29 34.18
CA VAL A 15 -32.53 -0.67 32.76
C VAL A 15 -32.61 0.57 31.86
N ALA A 16 -33.51 1.51 32.16
CA ALA A 16 -33.66 2.75 31.42
C ALA A 16 -32.38 3.60 31.47
N PHE A 17 -31.74 3.70 32.64
CA PHE A 17 -30.47 4.39 32.80
C PHE A 17 -29.35 3.71 32.01
N GLY A 18 -29.26 2.38 32.04
CA GLY A 18 -28.29 1.62 31.24
C GLY A 18 -28.46 1.83 29.74
N LEU A 19 -29.71 1.84 29.25
CA LEU A 19 -30.02 2.14 27.85
C LEU A 19 -29.67 3.60 27.50
N TRP A 20 -30.01 4.55 28.37
CA TRP A 20 -29.69 5.96 28.19
C TRP A 20 -28.18 6.21 28.11
N ALA A 21 -27.41 5.67 29.06
CA ALA A 21 -25.96 5.80 29.08
C ALA A 21 -25.32 5.20 27.82
N ARG A 22 -25.80 4.04 27.36
CA ARG A 22 -25.35 3.41 26.11
C ARG A 22 -25.69 4.25 24.89
N MET A 23 -26.91 4.77 24.79
CA MET A 23 -27.30 5.67 23.68
C MET A 23 -26.45 6.94 23.65
N HIS A 24 -26.18 7.53 24.82
CA HIS A 24 -25.36 8.73 24.92
C HIS A 24 -23.90 8.46 24.50
N ALA A 25 -23.34 7.31 24.90
CA ALA A 25 -22.02 6.88 24.47
C ALA A 25 -21.95 6.65 22.95
N VAL A 26 -22.97 6.00 22.36
CA VAL A 26 -23.05 5.78 20.90
C VAL A 26 -23.14 7.11 20.15
N ARG A 27 -23.96 8.06 20.63
CA ARG A 27 -24.08 9.39 20.01
C ARG A 27 -22.79 10.20 20.08
N ALA A 28 -22.08 10.16 21.21
CA ALA A 28 -20.79 10.82 21.36
C ALA A 28 -19.75 10.22 20.39
N GLN A 29 -19.72 8.90 20.26
CA GLN A 29 -18.88 8.22 19.28
C GLN A 29 -19.26 8.59 17.84
N GLU A 30 -20.55 8.59 17.51
CA GLU A 30 -21.05 8.97 16.19
C GLU A 30 -20.68 10.41 15.82
N ALA A 31 -20.74 11.34 16.78
CA ALA A 31 -20.33 12.73 16.57
C ALA A 31 -18.84 12.83 16.18
N VAL A 32 -17.97 12.09 16.86
CA VAL A 32 -16.53 12.02 16.54
C VAL A 32 -16.31 11.44 15.15
N TRP A 33 -16.99 10.34 14.79
CA TRP A 33 -16.83 9.71 13.48
C TRP A 33 -17.34 10.60 12.35
N ARG A 34 -18.49 11.26 12.54
CA ARG A 34 -19.05 12.22 11.59
C ARG A 34 -18.11 13.42 11.41
N GLN A 35 -17.53 13.94 12.50
CA GLN A 35 -16.57 15.03 12.44
C GLN A 35 -15.32 14.62 11.65
N VAL A 36 -14.72 13.47 11.98
CA VAL A 36 -13.53 12.98 11.26
C VAL A 36 -13.82 12.75 9.78
N ALA A 37 -15.00 12.23 9.43
CA ALA A 37 -15.39 12.06 8.04
C ALA A 37 -15.53 13.42 7.32
N ALA A 38 -16.21 14.39 7.94
CA ALA A 38 -16.39 15.72 7.38
C ALA A 38 -15.07 16.47 7.16
N ASP A 39 -14.17 16.43 8.15
CA ASP A 39 -12.84 17.06 8.07
C ASP A 39 -12.01 16.52 6.89
N ARG A 40 -12.29 15.29 6.44
CA ARG A 40 -11.55 14.58 5.39
C ARG A 40 -12.28 14.57 4.05
N GLY A 41 -13.47 15.17 3.96
CA GLY A 41 -14.34 15.05 2.78
C GLY A 41 -14.78 13.60 2.49
N ALA A 42 -14.77 12.74 3.52
CA ALA A 42 -15.11 11.33 3.42
C ALA A 42 -16.61 11.08 3.62
N ALA A 43 -17.11 9.95 3.13
CA ALA A 43 -18.49 9.53 3.35
C ALA A 43 -18.63 8.89 4.74
N PHE A 44 -19.66 9.29 5.48
CA PHE A 44 -20.02 8.70 6.76
C PHE A 44 -21.29 7.84 6.64
N ALA A 45 -21.20 6.58 7.06
CA ALA A 45 -22.34 5.69 7.19
C ALA A 45 -22.67 5.51 8.69
N PRO A 46 -23.87 5.94 9.15
CA PRO A 46 -24.27 5.74 10.54
C PRO A 46 -24.49 4.25 10.82
N GLY A 47 -24.10 3.80 12.01
CA GLY A 47 -24.38 2.46 12.48
C GLY A 47 -25.72 2.39 13.19
N ARG A 48 -26.34 1.21 13.21
CA ARG A 48 -27.56 0.96 13.99
C ARG A 48 -27.23 0.01 15.12
N TRP A 49 -27.05 0.54 16.33
CA TRP A 49 -26.63 -0.27 17.49
C TRP A 49 -27.60 -1.42 17.85
N TRP A 50 -28.86 -1.34 17.39
CA TRP A 50 -29.88 -2.37 17.57
C TRP A 50 -29.95 -3.39 16.42
N VAL A 51 -29.32 -3.13 15.28
CA VAL A 51 -29.27 -4.06 14.14
C VAL A 51 -27.93 -4.80 14.15
N PRO A 52 -27.94 -6.14 14.33
CA PRO A 52 -26.72 -6.92 14.24
C PRO A 52 -26.02 -6.71 12.88
N GLY A 53 -24.73 -6.36 12.91
CA GLY A 53 -23.91 -6.22 11.70
C GLY A 53 -23.86 -4.80 11.10
N GLU A 54 -24.73 -3.88 11.52
CA GLU A 54 -24.70 -2.49 11.06
C GLU A 54 -23.87 -1.60 11.99
N SER A 55 -22.58 -1.50 11.69
CA SER A 55 -21.64 -0.63 12.39
C SER A 55 -21.45 0.72 11.68
N MET A 56 -21.11 1.75 12.46
CA MET A 56 -20.66 3.02 11.92
C MET A 56 -19.44 2.80 11.03
N ALA A 57 -19.37 3.52 9.92
CA ALA A 57 -18.26 3.45 8.99
C ALA A 57 -17.89 4.80 8.39
N ILE A 58 -16.61 4.96 8.06
CA ILE A 58 -16.08 6.03 7.22
C ILE A 58 -15.52 5.39 5.96
N GLU A 59 -15.88 5.94 4.81
CA GLU A 59 -15.32 5.55 3.51
C GLU A 59 -14.66 6.76 2.84
N GLU A 60 -13.39 6.61 2.48
CA GLU A 60 -12.64 7.63 1.74
C GLU A 60 -11.90 7.00 0.55
N THR A 61 -11.56 7.83 -0.43
CA THR A 61 -10.71 7.43 -1.55
C THR A 61 -9.44 8.26 -1.50
N ARG A 62 -8.29 7.61 -1.46
CA ARG A 62 -6.97 8.25 -1.50
C ARG A 62 -6.12 7.52 -2.53
N GLY A 63 -5.46 8.25 -3.44
CA GLY A 63 -4.52 7.66 -4.41
C GLY A 63 -5.07 6.44 -5.18
N GLY A 64 -6.37 6.43 -5.50
CA GLY A 64 -7.05 5.30 -6.17
C GLY A 64 -7.46 4.13 -5.26
N ALA A 65 -6.98 4.08 -4.01
CA ALA A 65 -7.41 3.10 -3.02
C ALA A 65 -8.68 3.56 -2.28
N ARG A 66 -9.67 2.66 -2.17
CA ARG A 66 -10.84 2.86 -1.30
C ARG A 66 -10.52 2.35 0.10
N ILE A 67 -10.52 3.26 1.07
CA ILE A 67 -10.24 3.00 2.48
C ILE A 67 -11.56 2.99 3.23
N ARG A 68 -11.76 1.99 4.08
CA ARG A 68 -12.92 1.87 4.95
C ARG A 68 -12.50 1.65 6.39
N ALA A 69 -12.96 2.51 7.29
CA ALA A 69 -12.93 2.26 8.72
C ALA A 69 -14.32 1.86 9.21
N ASP A 70 -14.45 0.79 10.00
CA ASP A 70 -15.69 0.39 10.65
C ASP A 70 -15.45 -0.11 12.08
N ALA A 71 -16.46 0.06 12.95
CA ALA A 71 -16.43 -0.48 14.29
C ALA A 71 -16.75 -1.99 14.26
N MET A 72 -15.82 -2.84 14.67
CA MET A 72 -16.02 -4.29 14.69
C MET A 72 -16.09 -4.80 16.12
N ALA A 73 -17.15 -5.54 16.47
CA ALA A 73 -17.26 -6.17 17.79
C ALA A 73 -17.06 -7.67 17.66
N THR A 74 -16.03 -8.21 18.30
CA THR A 74 -15.75 -9.66 18.31
C THR A 74 -16.14 -10.28 19.66
N SER A 75 -16.82 -11.42 19.61
CA SER A 75 -17.00 -12.30 20.78
C SER A 75 -15.98 -13.43 20.72
N SER A 76 -14.93 -13.37 21.52
CA SER A 76 -14.00 -14.48 21.67
C SER A 76 -14.51 -15.45 22.74
N GLY A 77 -15.39 -16.39 22.36
CA GLY A 77 -15.72 -17.61 23.13
C GLY A 77 -16.18 -17.47 24.60
N GLY A 78 -16.48 -16.26 25.09
CA GLY A 78 -16.83 -15.96 26.48
C GLY A 78 -17.47 -14.58 26.64
N THR A 79 -17.77 -14.20 27.90
CA THR A 79 -18.64 -13.07 28.29
C THR A 79 -18.13 -11.66 27.93
N SER A 80 -16.86 -11.50 27.51
CA SER A 80 -16.31 -10.18 27.16
C SER A 80 -16.38 -9.90 25.66
N ARG A 81 -17.27 -8.97 25.26
CA ARG A 81 -17.29 -8.42 23.90
C ARG A 81 -16.30 -7.26 23.82
N ARG A 82 -15.27 -7.38 22.98
CA ARG A 82 -14.34 -6.28 22.68
C ARG A 82 -14.74 -5.62 21.36
N THR A 83 -14.65 -4.29 21.32
CA THR A 83 -14.91 -3.49 20.11
C THR A 83 -13.60 -2.90 19.62
N TYR A 84 -13.33 -3.03 18.34
CA TYR A 84 -12.13 -2.54 17.66
C TYR A 84 -12.51 -1.53 16.60
N VAL A 85 -11.60 -0.61 16.27
CA VAL A 85 -11.59 0.01 14.94
C VAL A 85 -10.95 -1.00 14.00
N ARG A 86 -11.66 -1.36 12.94
CA ARG A 86 -11.06 -2.02 11.79
C ARG A 86 -10.94 -0.99 10.67
N CYS A 87 -9.73 -0.76 10.18
CA CYS A 87 -9.50 0.02 8.98
C CYS A 87 -8.92 -0.90 7.90
N ARG A 88 -9.44 -0.83 6.68
CA ARG A 88 -9.03 -1.70 5.58
C ARG A 88 -9.04 -0.99 4.24
N ALA A 89 -8.15 -1.41 3.37
CA ALA A 89 -8.09 -0.97 1.99
C ALA A 89 -7.56 -2.09 1.10
N ARG A 90 -7.84 -2.02 -0.19
CA ARG A 90 -7.08 -2.76 -1.20
C ARG A 90 -5.93 -1.88 -1.65
N PHE A 91 -4.78 -2.47 -1.95
CA PHE A 91 -3.72 -1.70 -2.59
C PHE A 91 -4.24 -1.08 -3.90
N ALA A 92 -3.80 0.14 -4.19
CA ALA A 92 -4.12 0.79 -5.46
C ALA A 92 -3.60 -0.04 -6.65
N LEU A 93 -2.55 -0.84 -6.43
CA LEU A 93 -1.91 -1.67 -7.42
C LEU A 93 -1.80 -3.12 -6.88
N PRO A 94 -2.06 -4.13 -7.72
CA PRO A 94 -1.92 -5.52 -7.30
C PRO A 94 -0.46 -5.84 -6.93
N ALA A 95 -0.26 -6.78 -6.00
CA ALA A 95 1.03 -7.24 -5.50
C ALA A 95 1.71 -6.35 -4.44
N GLY A 96 0.96 -5.91 -3.43
CA GLY A 96 1.56 -5.33 -2.22
C GLY A 96 2.38 -6.34 -1.41
N PRO A 97 3.26 -5.88 -0.50
CA PRO A 97 4.05 -6.75 0.34
C PRO A 97 3.15 -7.53 1.31
N ARG A 98 3.46 -8.81 1.51
CA ARG A 98 2.82 -9.66 2.52
C ARG A 98 3.51 -9.47 3.86
N PHE A 99 2.75 -9.05 4.87
CA PHE A 99 3.31 -8.84 6.20
C PHE A 99 2.28 -8.93 7.32
N ARG A 100 2.80 -9.03 8.55
CA ARG A 100 2.07 -8.90 9.81
C ARG A 100 2.90 -8.05 10.77
N ILE A 101 2.28 -7.02 11.32
CA ILE A 101 2.80 -6.17 12.39
C ILE A 101 1.90 -6.41 13.59
N ALA A 102 2.48 -6.81 14.72
CA ALA A 102 1.75 -7.03 15.96
C ALA A 102 2.50 -6.40 17.13
N PRO A 103 1.81 -5.90 18.17
CA PRO A 103 2.48 -5.30 19.31
C PRO A 103 3.40 -6.33 19.97
N GLN A 104 4.58 -5.89 20.41
CA GLN A 104 5.48 -6.76 21.14
C GLN A 104 4.82 -7.12 22.49
N THR A 105 4.50 -8.39 22.67
CA THR A 105 4.06 -8.90 23.96
C THR A 105 5.28 -9.43 24.71
N ARG A 106 5.33 -9.27 26.03
CA ARG A 106 6.42 -9.79 26.90
C ARG A 106 6.58 -11.32 26.90
N VAL A 107 5.88 -12.03 26.01
CA VAL A 107 5.86 -13.51 25.88
C VAL A 107 6.24 -13.97 24.46
N ALA A 108 6.59 -13.06 23.53
CA ALA A 108 6.80 -13.38 22.12
C ALA A 108 8.18 -14.03 21.79
N THR A 109 8.81 -14.74 22.72
CA THR A 109 10.14 -15.35 22.49
C THR A 109 10.09 -16.69 21.72
N VAL A 110 8.93 -17.26 21.37
CA VAL A 110 8.92 -18.57 20.68
C VAL A 110 7.84 -18.65 19.61
N ALA A 111 8.20 -18.36 18.37
CA ALA A 111 7.49 -18.86 17.19
C ALA A 111 8.47 -19.14 16.04
N LYS A 112 9.34 -20.14 16.23
CA LYS A 112 10.37 -20.56 15.27
C LYS A 112 9.88 -21.58 14.23
N ALA A 113 8.57 -21.65 13.96
CA ALA A 113 7.97 -22.80 13.27
C ALA A 113 7.23 -22.50 11.94
N LEU A 114 7.23 -21.27 11.44
CA LEU A 114 6.52 -20.93 10.19
C LEU A 114 7.27 -19.88 9.35
N GLY A 115 8.48 -20.17 8.86
CA GLY A 115 9.15 -19.54 7.70
C GLY A 115 9.45 -18.02 7.71
N MET A 116 8.58 -17.19 8.25
CA MET A 116 8.67 -15.75 8.39
C MET A 116 9.38 -15.45 9.70
N ARG A 117 10.67 -15.09 9.60
CA ARG A 117 11.44 -14.62 10.75
C ARG A 117 10.93 -13.25 11.16
N ASP A 118 11.02 -12.96 12.46
CA ASP A 118 10.83 -11.59 12.93
C ASP A 118 11.98 -10.75 12.33
N VAL A 119 11.66 -9.61 11.73
CA VAL A 119 12.63 -8.74 11.05
C VAL A 119 12.62 -7.34 11.65
N THR A 120 13.79 -6.73 11.73
CA THR A 120 13.93 -5.28 11.96
C THR A 120 13.69 -4.57 10.64
N VAL A 121 12.75 -3.63 10.59
CA VAL A 121 12.47 -2.87 9.35
C VAL A 121 13.49 -1.75 9.20
N GLY A 122 13.88 -1.09 10.30
CA GLY A 122 14.93 -0.06 10.33
C GLY A 122 14.47 1.29 9.78
N VAL A 123 13.19 1.61 9.93
CA VAL A 123 12.61 2.90 9.49
C VAL A 123 12.51 3.89 10.65
N TYR A 124 12.22 3.39 11.85
CA TYR A 124 12.05 4.19 13.06
C TYR A 124 12.24 3.30 14.29
N ASP A 125 13.21 3.63 15.14
CA ASP A 125 13.63 2.75 16.24
C ASP A 125 12.49 2.44 17.22
N ALA A 126 11.68 3.43 17.61
CA ALA A 126 10.56 3.20 18.53
C ALA A 126 9.46 2.31 17.92
N PHE A 127 9.38 2.21 16.59
CA PHE A 127 8.52 1.23 15.93
C PHE A 127 9.09 -0.18 16.04
N ASP A 128 10.38 -0.37 15.76
CA ASP A 128 11.04 -1.67 15.86
C ASP A 128 11.08 -2.18 17.33
N ASP A 129 11.07 -1.28 18.32
CA ASP A 129 10.95 -1.60 19.75
C ASP A 129 9.51 -1.93 20.19
N ALA A 130 8.50 -1.38 19.52
CA ALA A 130 7.09 -1.54 19.90
C ALA A 130 6.41 -2.73 19.22
N PHE A 131 6.93 -3.18 18.07
CA PHE A 131 6.25 -4.15 17.21
C PHE A 131 7.14 -5.32 16.77
N VAL A 132 6.52 -6.48 16.70
CA VAL A 132 7.06 -7.65 16.00
C VAL A 132 6.56 -7.61 14.56
N VAL A 133 7.49 -7.63 13.61
CA VAL A 133 7.21 -7.61 12.18
C VAL A 133 7.59 -8.94 11.54
N ARG A 134 6.67 -9.51 10.77
CA ARG A 134 6.92 -10.68 9.92
C ARG A 134 6.54 -10.35 8.49
N CYS A 135 7.43 -10.55 7.53
CA CYS A 135 7.17 -10.27 6.12
C CYS A 135 7.92 -11.21 5.19
N ASP A 136 7.44 -11.30 3.94
CA ASP A 136 8.10 -12.07 2.89
C ASP A 136 9.20 -11.28 2.16
N ASP A 137 9.10 -9.94 2.17
CA ASP A 137 10.05 -9.02 1.53
C ASP A 137 10.20 -7.75 2.38
N VAL A 138 11.33 -7.65 3.09
CA VAL A 138 11.61 -6.53 4.01
C VAL A 138 11.89 -5.23 3.25
N ASP A 139 12.46 -5.30 2.05
CA ASP A 139 12.77 -4.11 1.26
C ASP A 139 11.47 -3.50 0.70
N ALA A 140 10.55 -4.34 0.23
CA ALA A 140 9.22 -3.90 -0.18
C ALA A 140 8.41 -3.33 1.00
N LEU A 141 8.48 -3.96 2.18
CA LEU A 141 7.85 -3.42 3.38
C LEU A 141 8.47 -2.07 3.79
N ARG A 142 9.80 -1.93 3.78
CA ARG A 142 10.49 -0.66 4.09
C ARG A 142 10.09 0.44 3.12
N ALA A 143 9.87 0.10 1.86
CA ALA A 143 9.41 1.04 0.85
C ALA A 143 7.94 1.47 1.04
N CYS A 144 7.11 0.59 1.62
CA CYS A 144 5.72 0.83 1.96
C CYS A 144 5.57 1.64 3.26
N LEU A 145 6.30 1.22 4.29
CA LEU A 145 6.23 1.75 5.64
C LEU A 145 7.09 3.01 5.74
N ARG A 146 6.51 4.16 5.38
CA ARG A 146 7.18 5.46 5.45
C ARG A 146 7.42 5.88 6.91
N PRO A 147 8.41 6.76 7.20
CA PRO A 147 8.72 7.18 8.57
C PRO A 147 7.54 7.76 9.36
N HIS A 148 6.65 8.53 8.71
CA HIS A 148 5.46 9.07 9.38
C HIS A 148 4.44 7.97 9.71
N THR A 149 4.29 6.95 8.86
CA THR A 149 3.43 5.79 9.11
C THR A 149 3.96 4.97 10.29
N ALA A 150 5.28 4.73 10.33
CA ALA A 150 5.92 4.04 11.45
C ALA A 150 5.75 4.79 12.79
N ARG A 151 5.90 6.13 12.78
CA ARG A 151 5.62 6.99 13.93
C ARG A 151 4.16 6.94 14.36
N ALA A 152 3.22 7.01 13.43
CA ALA A 152 1.80 6.91 13.77
C ALA A 152 1.45 5.56 14.44
N LEU A 153 2.05 4.46 13.97
CA LEU A 153 1.92 3.15 14.60
C LEU A 153 2.47 3.13 16.03
N ALA A 154 3.70 3.63 16.23
CA ALA A 154 4.38 3.58 17.53
C ALA A 154 3.83 4.60 18.55
N ASP A 155 3.70 5.85 18.14
CA ASP A 155 3.50 6.98 19.06
C ASP A 155 2.03 7.31 19.29
N VAL A 156 1.14 6.95 18.36
CA VAL A 156 -0.30 7.27 18.43
C VAL A 156 -1.15 6.02 18.66
N LEU A 157 -0.92 4.95 17.90
CA LEU A 157 -1.78 3.77 17.93
C LEU A 157 -1.36 2.75 18.99
N GLY A 158 -0.06 2.47 19.14
CA GLY A 158 0.55 1.60 20.14
C GLY A 158 0.08 0.14 20.07
N ALA A 159 -1.13 -0.14 20.55
CA ALA A 159 -1.73 -1.49 20.62
C ALA A 159 -2.53 -1.83 19.36
N VAL A 160 -1.86 -1.87 18.21
CA VAL A 160 -2.48 -2.13 16.90
C VAL A 160 -1.91 -3.37 16.23
N ARG A 161 -2.76 -4.09 15.49
CA ARG A 161 -2.35 -5.17 14.59
C ARG A 161 -2.55 -4.73 13.16
N VAL A 162 -1.56 -4.93 12.30
CA VAL A 162 -1.66 -4.68 10.87
C VAL A 162 -1.34 -5.96 10.13
N HIS A 163 -2.14 -6.31 9.14
CA HIS A 163 -1.92 -7.45 8.28
C HIS A 163 -2.09 -7.04 6.82
N SER A 164 -1.21 -7.56 5.97
CA SER A 164 -1.41 -7.57 4.53
C SER A 164 -1.18 -8.96 3.94
N ASP A 165 -2.06 -9.34 3.01
CA ASP A 165 -1.97 -10.55 2.18
C ASP A 165 -1.47 -10.27 0.75
N GLY A 166 -1.12 -9.01 0.46
CA GLY A 166 -0.67 -8.52 -0.84
C GLY A 166 -1.77 -8.03 -1.78
N ASP A 167 -3.05 -8.22 -1.47
CA ASP A 167 -4.19 -7.55 -2.13
C ASP A 167 -4.84 -6.53 -1.19
N THR A 168 -4.96 -6.89 0.08
CA THR A 168 -5.61 -6.10 1.12
C THR A 168 -4.63 -5.73 2.23
N ILE A 169 -4.93 -4.62 2.90
CA ILE A 169 -4.38 -4.22 4.18
C ILE A 169 -5.54 -4.13 5.16
N GLU A 170 -5.37 -4.74 6.33
CA GLU A 170 -6.28 -4.62 7.46
C GLU A 170 -5.50 -4.18 8.71
N LEU A 171 -6.02 -3.15 9.36
CA LEU A 171 -5.54 -2.61 10.63
C LEU A 171 -6.64 -2.80 11.67
N LEU A 172 -6.30 -3.44 12.78
CA LEU A 172 -7.17 -3.64 13.95
C LEU A 172 -6.59 -2.89 15.14
N CYS A 173 -7.30 -1.86 15.60
CA CYS A 173 -6.93 -1.04 16.74
C CYS A 173 -7.86 -1.28 17.93
N ASP A 174 -7.30 -1.68 19.07
CA ASP A 174 -7.99 -1.86 20.35
C ASP A 174 -7.87 -0.56 21.17
N SER A 175 -8.55 0.49 20.72
CA SER A 175 -8.45 1.84 21.31
C SER A 175 -9.80 2.54 21.39
N ASP A 176 -9.85 3.66 22.12
CA ASP A 176 -11.07 4.43 22.34
C ASP A 176 -11.61 5.01 21.02
N LEU A 177 -12.75 4.49 20.59
CA LEU A 177 -13.46 4.88 19.37
C LEU A 177 -13.93 6.34 19.37
N ARG A 178 -13.83 7.03 20.51
CA ARG A 178 -14.15 8.45 20.70
C ARG A 178 -12.93 9.36 20.54
N ASN A 179 -11.73 8.80 20.35
CA ASN A 179 -10.54 9.61 20.12
C ASN A 179 -10.40 9.91 18.61
N PRO A 180 -10.61 11.17 18.16
CA PRO A 180 -10.51 11.50 16.75
C PRO A 180 -9.08 11.36 16.21
N ALA A 181 -8.04 11.53 17.03
CA ALA A 181 -6.66 11.37 16.62
C ALA A 181 -6.34 9.91 16.25
N VAL A 182 -6.85 8.96 17.03
CA VAL A 182 -6.71 7.51 16.76
C VAL A 182 -7.41 7.14 15.46
N LEU A 183 -8.65 7.62 15.25
CA LEU A 183 -9.40 7.32 14.03
C LEU A 183 -8.72 7.89 12.78
N ARG A 184 -8.20 9.13 12.85
CA ARG A 184 -7.40 9.73 11.78
C ARG A 184 -6.13 8.92 11.53
N ALA A 185 -5.38 8.57 12.56
CA ALA A 185 -4.17 7.76 12.43
C ALA A 185 -4.45 6.38 11.82
N CYS A 186 -5.57 5.72 12.15
CA CYS A 186 -5.96 4.46 11.50
C CYS A 186 -6.17 4.63 9.99
N LEU A 187 -6.93 5.66 9.59
CA LEU A 187 -7.21 5.97 8.18
C LEU A 187 -5.93 6.36 7.44
N ASP A 188 -5.08 7.18 8.05
CA ASP A 188 -3.83 7.64 7.47
C ASP A 188 -2.85 6.48 7.29
N VAL A 189 -2.65 5.63 8.30
CA VAL A 189 -1.77 4.46 8.18
C VAL A 189 -2.23 3.52 7.08
N VAL A 190 -3.52 3.15 7.05
CA VAL A 190 -4.02 2.24 6.00
C VAL A 190 -3.97 2.90 4.63
N GLY A 191 -4.33 4.18 4.53
CA GLY A 191 -4.26 4.93 3.28
C GLY A 191 -2.83 5.02 2.75
N ASP A 192 -1.88 5.36 3.60
CA ASP A 192 -0.46 5.48 3.21
C ASP A 192 0.13 4.14 2.81
N LEU A 193 -0.20 3.05 3.52
CA LEU A 193 0.22 1.71 3.13
C LEU A 193 -0.42 1.27 1.81
N ALA A 194 -1.71 1.54 1.61
CA ALA A 194 -2.44 1.12 0.40
C ALA A 194 -2.09 1.93 -0.85
N THR A 195 -1.60 3.15 -0.66
CA THR A 195 -1.21 4.10 -1.71
C THR A 195 0.28 4.34 -1.77
N ALA A 196 1.06 3.61 -0.98
CA ALA A 196 2.51 3.69 -1.04
C ALA A 196 2.93 3.47 -2.50
N ASP A 197 3.77 4.36 -3.01
CA ASP A 197 4.39 4.17 -4.30
C ASP A 197 5.41 3.03 -4.19
N LEU A 198 4.91 1.81 -4.13
CA LEU A 198 5.69 0.58 -4.10
C LEU A 198 6.49 0.43 -5.40
N PHE A 199 6.00 1.04 -6.48
CA PHE A 199 6.34 0.66 -7.83
C PHE A 199 7.04 1.75 -8.64
N GLY A 200 7.28 2.93 -8.05
CA GLY A 200 7.94 4.05 -8.73
C GLY A 200 7.02 4.79 -9.71
N LEU A 201 5.70 4.69 -9.56
CA LEU A 201 4.75 5.42 -10.40
C LEU A 201 4.91 6.93 -10.27
N ASP A 202 5.28 7.44 -9.10
CA ASP A 202 5.55 8.86 -8.91
C ASP A 202 6.79 9.26 -9.73
N ALA A 203 7.82 8.41 -9.73
CA ALA A 203 9.02 8.63 -10.52
C ALA A 203 8.72 8.57 -12.03
N LEU A 204 7.83 7.67 -12.47
CA LEU A 204 7.37 7.58 -13.85
C LEU A 204 6.56 8.81 -14.27
N CYS A 205 5.63 9.27 -13.44
CA CYS A 205 4.83 10.47 -13.69
C CYS A 205 5.67 11.76 -13.66
N ALA A 206 6.78 11.77 -12.92
CA ALA A 206 7.71 12.88 -12.85
C ALA A 206 8.64 12.99 -14.07
N LEU A 207 8.63 12.00 -14.98
CA LEU A 207 9.45 12.07 -16.19
C LEU A 207 8.96 13.22 -17.10
N PRO A 208 9.89 14.02 -17.68
CA PRO A 208 9.51 15.09 -18.60
C PRO A 208 8.68 14.57 -19.78
N GLY A 209 7.48 15.13 -19.97
CA GLY A 209 6.58 14.75 -21.05
C GLY A 209 5.85 13.42 -20.85
N ALA A 210 5.90 12.82 -19.65
CA ALA A 210 5.09 11.66 -19.31
C ALA A 210 3.59 11.94 -19.40
N ARG A 211 2.86 11.01 -20.01
CA ARG A 211 1.39 11.02 -20.09
C ARG A 211 0.86 9.70 -19.54
N PRO A 212 -0.01 9.71 -18.51
CA PRO A 212 -0.61 8.49 -18.01
C PRO A 212 -1.39 7.76 -19.11
N VAL A 213 -1.13 6.47 -19.26
CA VAL A 213 -1.88 5.57 -20.18
C VAL A 213 -2.81 4.68 -19.39
N SER A 214 -2.36 4.23 -18.23
CA SER A 214 -3.13 3.39 -17.31
C SER A 214 -2.79 3.73 -15.86
N ALA A 215 -3.38 3.03 -14.90
CA ALA A 215 -3.02 3.15 -13.49
C ALA A 215 -1.58 2.71 -13.20
N THR A 216 -0.92 1.97 -14.11
CA THR A 216 0.40 1.39 -13.88
C THR A 216 1.43 1.79 -14.93
N SER A 217 1.09 2.67 -15.87
CA SER A 217 1.96 3.02 -16.99
C SER A 217 1.76 4.44 -17.49
N VAL A 218 2.84 4.99 -18.03
CA VAL A 218 2.93 6.28 -18.70
C VAL A 218 3.56 6.08 -20.08
N THR A 219 3.21 6.92 -21.05
CA THR A 219 3.99 7.08 -22.28
C THR A 219 4.86 8.31 -22.14
N VAL A 220 6.13 8.21 -22.50
CA VAL A 220 7.07 9.35 -22.56
C VAL A 220 7.41 9.61 -24.01
N ALA A 221 7.44 10.90 -24.38
CA ALA A 221 7.94 11.33 -25.68
C ALA A 221 9.48 11.26 -25.67
N ALA A 222 10.02 10.20 -26.27
CA ALA A 222 11.42 10.13 -26.69
C ALA A 222 11.47 10.42 -28.22
N PRO A 223 12.58 10.16 -28.95
CA PRO A 223 12.55 10.20 -30.41
C PRO A 223 11.40 9.40 -31.05
N GLY A 224 10.83 8.42 -30.33
CA GLY A 224 9.52 7.83 -30.56
C GLY A 224 8.73 7.65 -29.24
N PRO A 225 7.46 7.22 -29.29
CA PRO A 225 6.69 6.92 -28.09
C PRO A 225 7.28 5.70 -27.38
N VAL A 226 7.56 5.85 -26.08
CA VAL A 226 8.01 4.75 -25.22
C VAL A 226 7.02 4.60 -24.07
N ASP A 227 6.50 3.39 -23.91
CA ASP A 227 5.62 3.05 -22.79
C ASP A 227 6.48 2.57 -21.63
N LEU A 228 6.45 3.29 -20.51
CA LEU A 228 7.05 2.87 -19.26
C LEU A 228 5.95 2.50 -18.28
N GLY A 229 6.15 1.43 -17.52
CA GLY A 229 5.16 1.03 -16.54
C GLY A 229 5.70 0.02 -15.56
N VAL A 230 4.79 -0.48 -14.74
CA VAL A 230 5.07 -1.47 -13.73
C VAL A 230 4.18 -2.67 -13.97
N ALA A 231 4.79 -3.84 -13.97
CA ALA A 231 4.10 -5.12 -14.02
C ALA A 231 4.46 -5.96 -12.79
N ALA A 232 3.50 -6.75 -12.32
CA ALA A 232 3.77 -7.80 -11.34
C ALA A 232 4.25 -9.06 -12.07
N ASP A 233 5.43 -9.56 -11.69
CA ASP A 233 5.98 -10.85 -12.15
C ASP A 233 6.35 -11.70 -10.93
N GLY A 234 5.71 -12.88 -10.81
CA GLY A 234 5.93 -13.79 -9.68
C GLY A 234 5.64 -13.15 -8.31
N GLY A 235 4.70 -12.21 -8.24
CA GLY A 235 4.37 -11.49 -6.99
C GLY A 235 5.35 -10.37 -6.64
N ARG A 236 6.31 -10.05 -7.50
CA ARG A 236 7.21 -8.90 -7.36
C ARG A 236 6.92 -7.89 -8.45
N ALA A 237 6.88 -6.61 -8.09
CA ALA A 237 6.79 -5.57 -9.10
C ALA A 237 8.12 -5.31 -9.78
N ARG A 238 8.05 -5.13 -11.10
CA ARG A 238 9.17 -4.76 -11.96
C ARG A 238 8.75 -3.61 -12.84
N THR A 239 9.66 -2.66 -12.99
CA THR A 239 9.50 -1.63 -13.99
C THR A 239 9.86 -2.21 -15.36
N TYR A 240 9.07 -1.86 -16.37
CA TYR A 240 9.39 -2.12 -17.75
C TYR A 240 9.37 -0.83 -18.56
N ALA A 241 10.10 -0.82 -19.67
CA ALA A 241 9.95 0.12 -20.75
C ALA A 241 9.76 -0.66 -22.06
N ARG A 242 8.91 -0.17 -22.96
CA ARG A 242 8.59 -0.83 -24.23
C ARG A 242 8.46 0.17 -25.36
N ALA A 243 8.99 -0.19 -26.53
CA ALA A 243 8.79 0.56 -27.76
C ALA A 243 8.66 -0.39 -28.96
N SER A 244 7.94 0.06 -29.99
CA SER A 244 7.99 -0.56 -31.32
C SER A 244 9.32 -0.21 -31.98
N VAL A 245 9.95 -1.20 -32.61
CA VAL A 245 11.27 -1.05 -33.24
C VAL A 245 11.26 -1.64 -34.65
N PRO A 246 12.20 -1.22 -35.52
CA PRO A 246 12.36 -1.79 -36.85
C PRO A 246 12.53 -3.31 -36.83
N ALA A 247 11.94 -3.99 -37.82
CA ALA A 247 11.92 -5.46 -37.89
C ALA A 247 13.28 -6.09 -38.24
N ASP A 248 14.23 -5.29 -38.73
CA ASP A 248 15.58 -5.67 -39.10
C ASP A 248 16.56 -5.65 -37.92
N LEU A 249 16.16 -5.16 -36.75
CA LEU A 249 16.99 -5.28 -35.54
C LEU A 249 17.19 -6.75 -35.16
N PRO A 250 18.42 -7.16 -34.79
CA PRO A 250 18.70 -8.54 -34.41
C PRO A 250 17.96 -8.90 -33.11
N ALA A 251 17.38 -10.10 -33.10
CA ALA A 251 16.77 -10.66 -31.91
C ALA A 251 17.80 -10.69 -30.77
N THR A 252 17.43 -10.13 -29.62
CA THR A 252 18.34 -9.95 -28.49
C THR A 252 17.62 -10.34 -27.22
N ASP A 253 18.33 -11.01 -26.32
CA ASP A 253 17.84 -11.27 -24.97
C ASP A 253 19.03 -11.28 -24.01
N ALA A 254 19.35 -10.11 -23.45
CA ALA A 254 20.59 -9.88 -22.73
C ALA A 254 20.38 -9.01 -21.48
N VAL A 255 21.18 -9.25 -20.46
CA VAL A 255 21.31 -8.34 -19.31
C VAL A 255 22.37 -7.31 -19.65
N LEU A 256 22.05 -6.03 -19.53
CA LEU A 256 22.96 -4.94 -19.81
C LEU A 256 24.05 -4.88 -18.73
N ALA A 257 25.30 -4.90 -19.16
CA ALA A 257 26.47 -4.73 -18.32
C ALA A 257 27.38 -3.64 -18.89
N ALA A 258 28.08 -2.92 -18.01
CA ALA A 258 29.04 -1.92 -18.44
C ALA A 258 30.17 -2.58 -19.25
N GLY A 259 30.40 -2.10 -20.47
CA GLY A 259 31.45 -2.61 -21.36
C GLY A 259 31.10 -3.86 -22.17
N ASP A 260 29.95 -4.50 -21.92
CA ASP A 260 29.45 -5.66 -22.67
C ASP A 260 28.00 -5.42 -23.09
N LEU A 261 27.85 -4.67 -24.19
CA LEU A 261 26.56 -4.26 -24.73
C LEU A 261 26.23 -5.07 -25.98
N PRO A 262 24.98 -5.55 -26.15
CA PRO A 262 24.56 -6.22 -27.37
C PRO A 262 24.80 -5.37 -28.62
N ASP A 263 25.20 -6.00 -29.73
CA ASP A 263 25.42 -5.34 -31.02
C ASP A 263 24.17 -4.63 -31.56
N ALA A 264 22.98 -5.05 -31.10
CA ALA A 264 21.71 -4.40 -31.39
C ALA A 264 21.62 -2.95 -30.91
N ILE A 265 22.47 -2.53 -29.96
CA ILE A 265 22.46 -1.19 -29.39
C ILE A 265 23.31 -0.26 -30.25
N PRO A 266 22.70 0.78 -30.87
CA PRO A 266 23.44 1.69 -31.73
C PRO A 266 24.43 2.55 -30.92
N PRO A 267 25.53 3.01 -31.55
CA PRO A 267 26.62 3.71 -30.85
C PRO A 267 26.17 4.94 -30.05
N ASP A 268 25.22 5.71 -30.56
CA ASP A 268 24.66 6.91 -29.94
C ASP A 268 23.78 6.59 -28.71
N ALA A 269 23.23 5.38 -28.62
CA ALA A 269 22.44 4.91 -27.50
C ALA A 269 23.25 4.20 -26.40
N ARG A 270 24.55 3.90 -26.63
CA ARG A 270 25.40 3.17 -25.66
C ARG A 270 25.51 3.87 -24.31
N ARG A 271 25.58 5.21 -24.30
CA ARG A 271 25.58 6.02 -23.07
C ARG A 271 24.35 5.76 -22.18
N HIS A 272 23.20 5.45 -22.78
CA HIS A 272 21.99 5.15 -22.04
C HIS A 272 22.06 3.73 -21.46
N ALA A 273 22.57 2.78 -22.25
CA ALA A 273 22.72 1.39 -21.81
C ALA A 273 23.69 1.24 -20.63
N GLU A 274 24.75 2.05 -20.55
CA GLU A 274 25.69 2.05 -19.43
C GLU A 274 25.04 2.41 -18.08
N VAL A 275 24.11 3.36 -18.08
CA VAL A 275 23.33 3.76 -16.88
C VAL A 275 22.36 2.65 -16.46
N LEU A 276 21.98 1.77 -17.39
CA LEU A 276 20.98 0.72 -17.23
C LEU A 276 21.57 -0.63 -16.79
N ALA A 277 22.77 -0.64 -16.23
CA ALA A 277 23.40 -1.85 -15.72
C ALA A 277 22.43 -2.69 -14.86
N GLY A 278 22.35 -3.99 -15.18
CA GLY A 278 21.47 -4.97 -14.54
C GLY A 278 20.04 -5.05 -15.11
N ALA A 279 19.63 -4.14 -15.99
CA ALA A 279 18.36 -4.27 -16.70
C ALA A 279 18.47 -5.31 -17.84
N ARG A 280 17.38 -6.02 -18.13
CA ARG A 280 17.30 -7.00 -19.22
C ARG A 280 16.66 -6.36 -20.45
N LEU A 281 17.37 -6.36 -21.58
CA LEU A 281 16.86 -5.95 -22.89
C LEU A 281 16.46 -7.18 -23.69
N ALA A 282 15.20 -7.23 -24.11
CA ALA A 282 14.66 -8.23 -25.01
C ALA A 282 14.13 -7.56 -26.29
N ILE A 283 14.60 -7.99 -27.46
CA ILE A 283 14.14 -7.53 -28.77
C ILE A 283 13.59 -8.74 -29.52
N ALA A 284 12.28 -8.73 -29.79
CA ALA A 284 11.61 -9.78 -30.54
C ALA A 284 10.34 -9.25 -31.20
N GLY A 285 10.06 -9.72 -32.43
CA GLY A 285 8.80 -9.43 -33.13
C GLY A 285 8.50 -7.94 -33.31
N GLY A 286 9.51 -7.13 -33.64
CA GLY A 286 9.35 -5.67 -33.83
C GLY A 286 9.08 -4.90 -32.53
N THR A 287 9.37 -5.50 -31.37
CA THR A 287 9.23 -4.85 -30.06
C THR A 287 10.53 -4.98 -29.29
N ALA A 288 10.99 -3.85 -28.72
CA ALA A 288 12.04 -3.85 -27.71
C ALA A 288 11.41 -3.62 -26.33
N THR A 289 11.74 -4.49 -25.39
CA THR A 289 11.31 -4.41 -23.99
C THR A 289 12.52 -4.40 -23.09
N LEU A 290 12.60 -3.42 -22.21
CA LEU A 290 13.60 -3.33 -21.16
C LEU A 290 12.93 -3.61 -19.81
N THR A 291 13.46 -4.55 -19.03
CA THR A 291 12.90 -4.96 -17.74
C THR A 291 13.93 -4.77 -16.63
N PHE A 292 13.53 -4.08 -15.57
CA PHE A 292 14.34 -3.93 -14.37
C PHE A 292 14.12 -5.11 -13.42
N PRO A 293 15.14 -5.54 -12.66
CA PRO A 293 15.00 -6.66 -11.72
C PRO A 293 14.02 -6.37 -10.57
N ARG A 294 13.77 -5.08 -10.29
CA ARG A 294 12.86 -4.56 -9.26
C ARG A 294 12.13 -3.32 -9.81
N ALA A 295 11.18 -2.80 -9.05
CA ALA A 295 10.61 -1.48 -9.32
C ALA A 295 11.72 -0.40 -9.29
N GLU A 296 11.93 0.23 -10.43
CA GLU A 296 12.90 1.30 -10.62
C GLU A 296 12.29 2.65 -10.23
N ARG A 297 13.03 3.42 -9.43
CA ARG A 297 12.60 4.73 -8.91
C ARG A 297 13.59 5.83 -9.25
N ASP A 298 14.79 5.46 -9.72
CA ASP A 298 15.78 6.41 -10.16
C ASP A 298 15.34 7.06 -11.48
N GLY A 299 15.00 8.35 -11.41
CA GLY A 299 14.58 9.13 -12.57
C GLY A 299 15.62 9.19 -13.69
N ASP A 300 16.93 9.13 -13.38
CA ASP A 300 17.99 9.08 -14.39
C ASP A 300 17.98 7.75 -15.14
N ARG A 301 17.82 6.63 -14.43
CA ARG A 301 17.70 5.30 -15.03
C ARG A 301 16.43 5.17 -15.87
N LEU A 302 15.30 5.69 -15.38
CA LEU A 302 14.05 5.71 -16.15
C LEU A 302 14.15 6.56 -17.43
N ARG A 303 14.78 7.74 -17.35
CA ARG A 303 15.08 8.56 -18.53
C ARG A 303 16.02 7.86 -19.50
N ALA A 304 17.05 7.18 -19.00
CA ALA A 304 17.96 6.40 -19.83
C ALA A 304 17.23 5.25 -20.53
N ALA A 305 16.30 4.55 -19.87
CA ALA A 305 15.49 3.51 -20.49
C ALA A 305 14.63 4.05 -21.64
N ALA A 306 13.97 5.18 -21.42
CA ALA A 306 13.21 5.86 -22.48
C ALA A 306 14.10 6.30 -23.65
N GLY A 307 15.29 6.86 -23.34
CA GLY A 307 16.26 7.27 -24.35
C GLY A 307 16.78 6.11 -25.20
N LEU A 308 17.16 4.99 -24.56
CA LEU A 308 17.63 3.79 -25.25
C LEU A 308 16.55 3.22 -26.19
N LEU A 309 15.33 3.00 -25.69
CA LEU A 309 14.26 2.44 -26.51
C LEU A 309 13.79 3.41 -27.61
N GLY A 310 13.80 4.72 -27.33
CA GLY A 310 13.51 5.74 -28.34
C GLY A 310 14.55 5.77 -29.47
N ALA A 311 15.82 5.52 -29.17
CA ALA A 311 16.88 5.39 -30.18
C ALA A 311 16.71 4.11 -31.00
N LEU A 312 16.45 2.96 -30.34
CA LEU A 312 16.18 1.69 -31.03
C LEU A 312 14.93 1.77 -31.94
N ALA A 313 13.95 2.60 -31.61
CA ALA A 313 12.76 2.81 -32.41
C ALA A 313 13.00 3.62 -33.69
N GLN A 314 14.12 4.35 -33.80
CA GLN A 314 14.42 5.12 -35.01
C GLN A 314 14.80 4.18 -36.17
N PRO A 315 14.37 4.47 -37.41
CA PRO A 315 14.91 3.79 -38.58
C PRO A 315 16.39 4.14 -38.71
N HIS A 316 17.25 3.13 -38.61
CA HIS A 316 18.68 3.32 -38.80
C HIS A 316 18.91 3.40 -40.31
N GLY A 317 19.10 4.63 -40.82
CA GLY A 317 19.49 4.85 -42.21
C GLY A 317 20.76 4.06 -42.49
N GLY A 318 20.63 2.96 -43.22
CA GLY A 318 21.68 1.97 -43.40
C GLY A 318 23.01 2.60 -43.83
N ALA A 319 23.96 2.68 -42.89
CA ALA A 319 25.37 2.93 -43.20
C ALA A 319 26.08 1.66 -43.73
N PHE A 320 25.36 0.54 -43.79
CA PHE A 320 25.77 -0.67 -44.51
C PHE A 320 24.96 -0.78 -45.83
N ARG A 321 25.32 0.06 -46.79
CA ARG A 321 25.10 -0.19 -48.22
C ARG A 321 26.39 0.10 -48.97
#